data_AF-A0A2G6E1J1-F1
#
_entry.id   AF-A0A2G6E1J1-F1
#
_cell.length_a   1.000
_cell.length_b   1.000
_cell.length_c   1.000
_cell.angle_alpha   90.00
_cell.angle_beta   90.00
_cell.angle_gamma   90.00
#
_symmetry.space_group_name_H-M   'P 1'
#
loop_
_entity.id
_entity.type
_entity.pdbx_description
1 polymer ?
#
loop_
_entity_poly.entity_id
_entity_poly.type
_entity_poly.pdbx_seq_one_letter_code
_entity_poly.pdbx_strand_id
1 'polypeptide(L)'
;MMRDEYLDLRKKLLFDSTPQDFTQICSMFRDDCAQEFQSASETRQQELTEIVAGVTIDMQSYLLRWNLQRPENDEQLSQATIEQELLANYSLLENWEAKDLLAAVRAEAAEIQRSNFRKISLMSDAGTMNVRLGHDYASGLTKTLRKGAILVTTNPPLVNMARKDDAAHWNAVKARLRTEHPAASSEELVSLLTMEVVLQNCRELRPIYEATQGKYGYVNLQINPHHSGNAVKMAEEIEWLYEKLTGVFGGTPNVVFKIPGTRAALDTAKRVTRQGIGVTVTVSFSVAQHLAFAEVIEQGNAPCSFLVMMNGRLDDPVQKELQGLGLPDAAEVAKWGSTAIVHRSYAELCKKGYSKSFLLIASLRGPWNIDGCLTDGTLPIFITSFPDKTAEYDAQQREIASHITEALSEELLKKLEHSQIFRQAYAVEGLAVEDFDSFLPVVKTLTSFRESYDELIEYVQE
;
A
#
# COMPACT_ATOMS: atom_id res chain seq x y z
N MET A 1 -4.80 22.91 -2.98
CA MET A 1 -6.01 23.70 -2.67
C MET A 1 -7.26 22.84 -2.86
N MET A 2 -7.76 22.59 -4.08
CA MET A 2 -8.95 21.75 -4.27
C MET A 2 -8.82 20.32 -3.70
N ARG A 3 -7.69 19.64 -3.90
CA ARG A 3 -7.44 18.32 -3.29
C ARG A 3 -7.47 18.35 -1.76
N ASP A 4 -6.87 19.37 -1.14
CA ASP A 4 -6.79 19.46 0.32
C ASP A 4 -8.20 19.71 0.90
N GLU A 5 -8.95 20.63 0.30
CA GLU A 5 -10.34 20.92 0.66
C GLU A 5 -11.24 19.68 0.54
N TYR A 6 -11.09 18.93 -0.55
CA TYR A 6 -11.79 17.66 -0.74
C TYR A 6 -11.45 16.63 0.35
N LEU A 7 -10.18 16.49 0.72
CA LEU A 7 -9.75 15.54 1.76
C LEU A 7 -10.21 15.95 3.15
N ASP A 8 -10.18 17.24 3.48
CA ASP A 8 -10.71 17.78 4.73
C ASP A 8 -12.21 17.55 4.83
N LEU A 9 -12.94 17.77 3.74
CA LEU A 9 -14.37 17.50 3.68
C LEU A 9 -14.68 16.00 3.81
N ARG A 10 -13.94 15.12 3.11
CA ARG A 10 -14.07 13.67 3.26
C ARG A 10 -13.88 13.26 4.72
N LYS A 11 -12.86 13.79 5.38
CA LYS A 11 -12.60 13.50 6.79
C LYS A 11 -13.79 13.92 7.65
N LYS A 12 -14.22 15.18 7.52
CA LYS A 12 -15.35 15.73 8.28
C LYS A 12 -16.62 14.90 8.08
N LEU A 13 -16.95 14.54 6.84
CA LEU A 13 -18.19 13.84 6.52
C LEU A 13 -18.16 12.36 6.87
N LEU A 14 -17.05 11.65 6.65
CA LEU A 14 -17.05 10.19 6.72
C LEU A 14 -16.36 9.63 7.96
N PHE A 15 -15.46 10.39 8.59
CA PHE A 15 -14.66 9.93 9.71
C PHE A 15 -14.98 10.64 11.02
N ASP A 16 -15.38 11.92 10.98
CA ASP A 16 -15.63 12.72 12.18
C ASP A 16 -17.11 12.87 12.54
N SER A 17 -18.02 12.63 11.58
CA SER A 17 -19.48 12.70 11.80
C SER A 17 -20.02 11.51 12.59
N THR A 18 -21.21 11.67 13.16
CA THR A 18 -21.98 10.58 13.78
C THR A 18 -23.17 10.21 12.88
N PRO A 19 -23.70 8.98 12.98
CA PRO A 19 -24.91 8.61 12.24
C PRO A 19 -26.09 9.59 12.44
N GLN A 20 -26.19 10.23 13.61
CA GLN A 20 -27.27 11.15 13.98
C GLN A 20 -27.12 12.54 13.35
N ASP A 21 -25.89 13.08 13.27
CA ASP A 21 -25.63 14.40 12.69
C ASP A 21 -25.30 14.36 11.20
N PHE A 22 -25.07 13.17 10.62
CA PHE A 22 -24.62 12.98 9.24
C PHE A 22 -25.46 13.78 8.22
N THR A 23 -26.78 13.62 8.25
CA THR A 23 -27.72 14.36 7.36
C THR A 23 -27.60 15.86 7.53
N GLN A 24 -27.46 16.36 8.76
CA GLN A 24 -27.31 17.80 9.01
C GLN A 24 -25.99 18.31 8.41
N ILE A 25 -24.88 17.60 8.63
CA ILE A 25 -23.57 18.01 8.10
C ILE A 25 -23.56 17.97 6.56
N CYS A 26 -24.16 16.93 5.95
CA CYS A 26 -24.33 16.85 4.50
C CYS A 26 -25.16 18.01 3.95
N SER A 27 -26.26 18.39 4.63
CA SER A 27 -27.07 19.55 4.23
C SER A 27 -26.27 20.84 4.27
N MET A 28 -25.58 21.11 5.39
CA MET A 28 -24.76 22.31 5.55
C MET A 28 -23.68 22.40 4.46
N PHE A 29 -22.99 21.29 4.18
CA PHE A 29 -22.00 21.23 3.11
C PHE A 29 -22.60 21.60 1.75
N ARG A 30 -23.75 21.03 1.39
CA ARG A 30 -24.41 21.35 0.11
C ARG A 30 -24.85 22.80 0.04
N ASP A 31 -25.38 23.35 1.13
CA ASP A 31 -25.81 24.74 1.21
C ASP A 31 -24.61 25.69 1.03
N ASP A 32 -23.50 25.41 1.71
CA ASP A 32 -22.25 26.18 1.58
C ASP A 32 -21.74 26.15 0.12
N CYS A 33 -21.68 24.98 -0.51
CA CYS A 33 -21.25 24.87 -1.90
C CYS A 33 -22.21 25.56 -2.87
N ALA A 34 -23.53 25.44 -2.66
CA ALA A 34 -24.53 26.08 -3.51
C ALA A 34 -24.45 27.62 -3.41
N GLN A 35 -24.21 28.14 -2.22
CA GLN A 35 -24.00 29.57 -2.01
C GLN A 35 -22.71 30.06 -2.69
N GLU A 36 -21.60 29.33 -2.53
CA GLU A 36 -20.33 29.69 -3.16
C GLU A 36 -20.44 29.65 -4.70
N PHE A 37 -21.04 28.58 -5.24
CA PHE A 37 -21.19 28.35 -6.68
C PHE A 37 -21.85 29.52 -7.41
N GLN A 38 -22.84 30.18 -6.79
CA GLN A 38 -23.59 31.30 -7.40
C GLN A 38 -22.72 32.51 -7.74
N SER A 39 -21.65 32.73 -6.97
CA SER A 39 -20.75 33.89 -7.11
C SER A 39 -19.34 33.53 -7.55
N ALA A 40 -19.05 32.23 -7.66
CA ALA A 40 -17.76 31.68 -8.02
C ALA A 40 -17.40 31.93 -9.50
N SER A 41 -16.10 31.97 -9.79
CA SER A 41 -15.60 31.90 -11.17
C SER A 41 -15.90 30.53 -11.79
N GLU A 42 -15.88 30.43 -13.11
CA GLU A 42 -16.08 29.15 -13.81
C GLU A 42 -15.11 28.05 -13.33
N THR A 43 -13.83 28.39 -13.12
CA THR A 43 -12.84 27.45 -12.59
C THR A 43 -13.24 26.94 -11.20
N ARG A 44 -13.68 27.84 -10.31
CA ARG A 44 -14.08 27.44 -8.96
C ARG A 44 -15.40 26.67 -8.96
N GLN A 45 -16.33 26.98 -9.86
CA GLN A 45 -17.54 26.17 -10.09
C GLN A 45 -17.19 24.73 -10.50
N GLN A 46 -16.21 24.55 -11.39
CA GLN A 46 -15.71 23.23 -11.77
C GLN A 46 -15.10 22.49 -10.56
N GLU A 47 -14.26 23.16 -9.77
CA GLU A 47 -13.68 22.58 -8.54
C GLU A 47 -14.77 22.12 -7.55
N LEU A 48 -15.76 22.97 -7.26
CA LEU A 48 -16.87 22.64 -6.36
C LEU A 48 -17.67 21.44 -6.88
N THR A 49 -17.88 21.38 -8.19
CA THR A 49 -18.58 20.28 -8.87
C THR A 49 -17.81 18.97 -8.73
N GLU A 50 -16.49 19.01 -8.87
CA GLU A 50 -15.61 17.85 -8.64
C GLU A 50 -15.55 17.42 -7.17
N ILE A 51 -15.57 18.36 -6.22
CA ILE A 51 -15.61 18.08 -4.78
C ILE A 51 -16.90 17.33 -4.41
N VAL A 52 -18.07 17.84 -4.84
CA VAL A 52 -19.37 17.19 -4.61
C VAL A 52 -19.40 15.81 -5.25
N ALA A 53 -18.92 15.68 -6.49
CA ALA A 53 -18.81 14.39 -7.17
C ALA A 53 -17.92 13.40 -6.39
N GLY A 54 -16.75 13.85 -5.92
CA GLY A 54 -15.81 13.03 -5.15
C GLY A 54 -16.43 12.48 -3.86
N VAL A 55 -17.07 13.34 -3.07
CA VAL A 55 -17.75 12.92 -1.82
C VAL A 55 -18.92 11.98 -2.12
N THR A 56 -19.66 12.24 -3.20
CA THR A 56 -20.77 11.37 -3.62
C THR A 56 -20.29 9.95 -3.96
N ILE A 57 -19.11 9.80 -4.55
CA ILE A 57 -18.51 8.48 -4.77
C ILE A 57 -18.04 7.88 -3.44
N ASP A 58 -17.42 8.66 -2.55
CA ASP A 58 -16.91 8.17 -1.28
C ASP A 58 -18.03 7.60 -0.38
N MET A 59 -19.20 8.23 -0.37
CA MET A 59 -20.41 7.77 0.33
C MET A 59 -20.97 6.45 -0.22
N GLN A 60 -20.57 6.04 -1.43
CA GLN A 60 -20.94 4.76 -2.03
C GLN A 60 -19.80 3.72 -1.95
N SER A 61 -18.75 4.02 -1.21
CA SER A 61 -17.51 3.25 -1.21
C SER A 61 -17.27 2.52 0.11
N TYR A 62 -16.18 1.77 0.18
CA TYR A 62 -15.74 1.11 1.41
C TYR A 62 -15.34 2.10 2.54
N LEU A 63 -15.17 3.39 2.23
CA LEU A 63 -14.74 4.39 3.21
C LEU A 63 -15.70 4.55 4.39
N LEU A 64 -17.02 4.36 4.19
CA LEU A 64 -18.01 4.45 5.26
C LEU A 64 -17.74 3.47 6.42
N ARG A 65 -17.09 2.33 6.14
CA ARG A 65 -16.84 1.30 7.15
C ARG A 65 -16.04 1.84 8.33
N TRP A 66 -15.17 2.82 8.13
CA TRP A 66 -14.22 3.23 9.16
C TRP A 66 -14.87 3.94 10.34
N ASN A 67 -16.08 4.45 10.17
CA ASN A 67 -16.81 5.15 11.22
C ASN A 67 -18.33 4.93 11.09
N LEU A 68 -18.94 5.41 10.00
CA LEU A 68 -20.40 5.44 9.82
C LEU A 68 -21.06 4.06 9.64
N GLN A 69 -20.33 3.06 9.14
CA GLN A 69 -20.79 1.68 8.99
C GLN A 69 -19.81 0.70 9.63
N ARG A 70 -19.20 1.12 10.75
CA ARG A 70 -18.22 0.30 11.44
C ARG A 70 -18.89 -0.91 12.10
N PRO A 71 -18.46 -2.15 11.81
CA PRO A 71 -19.11 -3.36 12.33
C PRO A 71 -19.15 -3.43 13.86
N GLU A 72 -18.19 -2.81 14.54
CA GLU A 72 -18.12 -2.80 16.00
C GLU A 72 -18.98 -1.71 16.67
N ASN A 73 -19.59 -0.79 15.90
CA ASN A 73 -20.43 0.28 16.45
C ASN A 73 -21.88 -0.18 16.60
N ASP A 74 -22.51 0.16 17.73
CA ASP A 74 -23.92 -0.12 18.03
C ASP A 74 -24.88 0.66 17.12
N GLU A 75 -24.48 1.87 16.73
CA GLU A 75 -25.24 2.72 15.83
C GLU A 75 -24.50 2.88 14.51
N GLN A 76 -25.19 2.52 13.43
CA GLN A 76 -24.66 2.56 12.07
C GLN A 76 -25.60 3.37 11.19
N LEU A 77 -25.01 4.10 10.25
CA LEU A 77 -25.74 4.87 9.26
C LEU A 77 -26.56 3.94 8.37
N SER A 78 -27.87 4.20 8.31
CA SER A 78 -28.78 3.36 7.55
C SER A 78 -28.58 3.52 6.04
N GLN A 79 -28.81 2.44 5.29
CA GLN A 79 -28.75 2.47 3.83
C GLN A 79 -29.75 3.48 3.23
N ALA A 80 -30.94 3.63 3.84
CA ALA A 80 -31.95 4.59 3.40
C ALA A 80 -31.48 6.04 3.56
N THR A 81 -30.78 6.35 4.67
CA THR A 81 -30.19 7.68 4.89
C THR A 81 -29.11 7.97 3.84
N ILE A 82 -28.22 7.00 3.58
CA ILE A 82 -27.17 7.13 2.56
C ILE A 82 -27.81 7.42 1.18
N GLU A 83 -28.83 6.65 0.80
CA GLU A 83 -29.53 6.83 -0.49
C GLU A 83 -30.20 8.21 -0.60
N GLN A 84 -30.80 8.72 0.48
CA GLN A 84 -31.39 10.07 0.49
C GLN A 84 -30.32 11.16 0.27
N GLU A 85 -29.18 11.06 0.95
CA GLU A 85 -28.08 12.03 0.79
C GLU A 85 -27.45 11.94 -0.61
N LEU A 86 -27.34 10.74 -1.18
CA LEU A 86 -26.86 10.55 -2.56
C LEU A 86 -27.81 11.19 -3.58
N LEU A 87 -29.12 11.01 -3.41
CA LEU A 87 -30.12 11.67 -4.27
C LEU A 87 -29.99 13.19 -4.20
N ALA A 88 -29.80 13.76 -3.00
CA ALA A 88 -29.59 15.19 -2.83
C ALA A 88 -28.34 15.68 -3.57
N ASN A 89 -27.21 14.95 -3.47
CA ASN A 89 -26.00 15.31 -4.20
C ASN A 89 -26.17 15.18 -5.73
N TYR A 90 -26.86 14.14 -6.20
CA TYR A 90 -27.17 14.00 -7.63
C TYR A 90 -28.02 15.15 -8.15
N SER A 91 -29.07 15.53 -7.42
CA SER A 91 -29.91 16.68 -7.81
C SER A 91 -29.11 17.99 -7.83
N LEU A 92 -28.17 18.18 -6.90
CA LEU A 92 -27.30 19.36 -6.91
C LEU A 92 -26.41 19.40 -8.16
N LEU A 93 -25.76 18.29 -8.50
CA LEU A 93 -24.92 18.17 -9.71
C LEU A 93 -25.74 18.33 -11.00
N GLU A 94 -26.97 17.82 -11.03
CA GLU A 94 -27.90 18.02 -12.16
C GLU A 94 -28.27 19.50 -12.33
N ASN A 95 -28.52 20.21 -11.24
CA ASN A 95 -28.82 21.65 -11.25
C ASN A 95 -27.64 22.50 -11.72
N TRP A 96 -26.41 22.04 -11.51
CA TRP A 96 -25.19 22.69 -12.05
C TRP A 96 -24.83 22.22 -13.47
N GLU A 97 -25.76 21.53 -14.15
CA GLU A 97 -25.61 21.05 -15.52
C GLU A 97 -24.42 20.09 -15.73
N ALA A 98 -23.92 19.43 -14.68
CA ALA A 98 -22.74 18.56 -14.68
C ALA A 98 -23.03 17.13 -15.18
N LYS A 99 -23.76 17.00 -16.28
CA LYS A 99 -24.31 15.71 -16.77
C LYS A 99 -23.25 14.64 -17.03
N ASP A 100 -22.15 15.00 -17.67
CA ASP A 100 -21.06 14.05 -18.00
C ASP A 100 -20.35 13.57 -16.73
N LEU A 101 -20.09 14.48 -15.79
CA LEU A 101 -19.49 14.13 -14.51
C LEU A 101 -20.42 13.24 -13.69
N LEU A 102 -21.72 13.51 -13.68
CA LEU A 102 -22.70 12.68 -12.99
C LEU A 102 -22.74 11.26 -13.58
N ALA A 103 -22.66 11.11 -14.90
CA ALA A 103 -22.55 9.80 -15.54
C ALA A 103 -21.27 9.08 -15.11
N ALA A 104 -20.14 9.78 -15.04
CA ALA A 104 -18.87 9.24 -14.53
C ALA A 104 -18.95 8.82 -13.06
N VAL A 105 -19.59 9.62 -12.19
CA VAL A 105 -19.82 9.31 -10.77
C VAL A 105 -20.62 8.01 -10.62
N ARG A 106 -21.71 7.85 -11.38
CA ARG A 106 -22.54 6.64 -11.36
C ARG A 106 -21.77 5.42 -11.87
N ALA A 107 -20.98 5.59 -12.93
CA ALA A 107 -20.15 4.52 -13.49
C ALA A 107 -19.06 4.07 -12.50
N GLU A 108 -18.37 5.01 -11.85
CA GLU A 108 -17.35 4.69 -10.85
C GLU A 108 -17.97 4.02 -9.61
N ALA A 109 -19.12 4.50 -9.13
CA ALA A 109 -19.83 3.86 -8.03
C ALA A 109 -20.19 2.41 -8.36
N ALA A 110 -20.72 2.14 -9.57
CA ALA A 110 -21.00 0.79 -10.03
C ALA A 110 -19.72 -0.06 -10.14
N GLU A 111 -18.60 0.53 -10.55
CA GLU A 111 -17.29 -0.15 -10.57
C GLU A 111 -16.81 -0.54 -9.17
N ILE A 112 -16.97 0.35 -8.19
CA ILE A 112 -16.60 0.07 -6.80
C ILE A 112 -17.44 -1.08 -6.24
N GLN A 113 -18.74 -1.10 -6.50
CA GLN A 113 -19.64 -2.15 -6.00
C GLN A 113 -19.29 -3.54 -6.57
N ARG A 114 -18.87 -3.61 -7.83
CA ARG A 114 -18.46 -4.88 -8.48
C ARG A 114 -17.00 -5.28 -8.20
N SER A 115 -16.23 -4.48 -7.48
CA SER A 115 -14.80 -4.73 -7.24
C SER A 115 -14.58 -5.98 -6.38
N ASN A 116 -13.73 -6.90 -6.85
CA ASN A 116 -13.29 -8.05 -6.08
C ASN A 116 -12.44 -7.61 -4.88
N PHE A 117 -11.69 -6.52 -5.00
CA PHE A 117 -10.93 -5.94 -3.87
C PHE A 117 -11.87 -5.46 -2.76
N ARG A 118 -12.96 -4.78 -3.11
CA ARG A 118 -13.99 -4.42 -2.14
C ARG A 118 -14.62 -5.66 -1.50
N LYS A 119 -14.94 -6.68 -2.30
CA LYS A 119 -15.47 -7.96 -1.82
C LYS A 119 -14.53 -8.63 -0.80
N ILE A 120 -13.22 -8.73 -1.09
CA ILE A 120 -12.20 -9.28 -0.18
C ILE A 120 -12.16 -8.49 1.15
N SER A 121 -12.20 -7.16 1.07
CA SER A 121 -12.20 -6.29 2.26
C SER A 121 -13.42 -6.55 3.15
N LEU A 122 -14.62 -6.63 2.55
CA LEU A 122 -15.87 -6.94 3.27
C LEU A 122 -15.85 -8.35 3.88
N MET A 123 -15.36 -9.35 3.15
CA MET A 123 -15.19 -10.72 3.68
C MET A 123 -14.24 -10.75 4.87
N SER A 124 -13.21 -9.89 4.85
CA SER A 124 -12.24 -9.77 5.93
C SER A 124 -12.74 -8.97 7.13
N ASP A 125 -13.81 -8.19 6.97
CA ASP A 125 -14.52 -7.57 8.09
C ASP A 125 -15.55 -8.53 8.70
N ALA A 126 -16.18 -9.37 7.88
CA ALA A 126 -17.05 -10.45 8.31
C ALA A 126 -16.31 -11.64 8.98
N GLY A 127 -14.97 -11.61 9.04
CA GLY A 127 -14.15 -12.67 9.63
C GLY A 127 -14.06 -13.96 8.80
N THR A 128 -14.55 -13.93 7.55
CA THR A 128 -14.47 -15.08 6.62
C THR A 128 -13.17 -15.11 5.82
N MET A 129 -12.42 -14.02 5.84
CA MET A 129 -11.08 -13.87 5.27
C MET A 129 -10.22 -13.06 6.25
N ASN A 130 -8.91 -13.09 6.08
CA ASN A 130 -7.97 -12.26 6.81
C ASN A 130 -6.95 -11.63 5.86
N VAL A 131 -7.47 -10.95 4.83
CA VAL A 131 -6.66 -10.28 3.81
C VAL A 131 -6.85 -8.78 3.91
N ARG A 132 -5.76 -8.04 3.76
CA ARG A 132 -5.77 -6.58 3.75
C ARG A 132 -5.13 -6.05 2.48
N LEU A 133 -5.72 -5.01 1.90
CA LEU A 133 -5.33 -4.53 0.59
C LEU A 133 -4.51 -3.25 0.70
N GLY A 134 -3.61 -3.07 -0.25
CA GLY A 134 -2.70 -1.94 -0.35
C GLY A 134 -2.60 -1.43 -1.78
N HIS A 135 -2.02 -0.26 -1.91
CA HIS A 135 -1.82 0.43 -3.17
C HIS A 135 -0.32 0.57 -3.47
N ASP A 136 0.13 0.01 -4.59
CA ASP A 136 1.54 -0.01 -5.00
C ASP A 136 1.83 1.08 -6.03
N TYR A 137 1.43 2.31 -5.73
CA TYR A 137 1.77 3.48 -6.53
C TYR A 137 1.86 4.73 -5.65
N ALA A 138 2.68 5.71 -6.06
CA ALA A 138 2.94 6.91 -5.26
C ALA A 138 1.83 7.97 -5.33
N SER A 139 0.87 7.84 -6.25
CA SER A 139 -0.27 8.74 -6.43
C SER A 139 -1.58 7.97 -6.70
N GLY A 140 -2.72 8.66 -6.77
CA GLY A 140 -4.00 8.02 -7.15
C GLY A 140 -4.64 7.13 -6.08
N LEU A 141 -4.22 7.26 -4.82
CA LEU A 141 -4.65 6.43 -3.69
C LEU A 141 -6.17 6.45 -3.45
N THR A 142 -6.82 7.59 -3.62
CA THR A 142 -8.27 7.75 -3.40
C THR A 142 -9.12 6.65 -4.05
N LYS A 143 -8.83 6.24 -5.30
CA LYS A 143 -9.61 5.20 -5.99
C LYS A 143 -9.48 3.83 -5.34
N THR A 144 -8.30 3.49 -4.83
CA THR A 144 -8.07 2.20 -4.17
C THR A 144 -8.56 2.20 -2.73
N LEU A 145 -8.54 3.34 -2.01
CA LEU A 145 -9.19 3.47 -0.70
C LEU A 145 -10.69 3.19 -0.77
N ARG A 146 -11.37 3.69 -1.81
CA ARG A 146 -12.79 3.41 -2.09
C ARG A 146 -13.09 1.92 -2.23
N LYS A 147 -12.09 1.12 -2.62
CA LYS A 147 -12.15 -0.34 -2.75
C LYS A 147 -11.59 -1.10 -1.53
N GLY A 148 -11.12 -0.39 -0.51
CA GLY A 148 -10.66 -0.97 0.76
C GLY A 148 -9.15 -1.10 0.94
N ALA A 149 -8.34 -0.40 0.14
CA ALA A 149 -6.92 -0.26 0.45
C ALA A 149 -6.72 0.47 1.79
N ILE A 150 -5.72 0.03 2.55
CA ILE A 150 -5.42 0.56 3.89
C ILE A 150 -3.93 0.86 4.10
N LEU A 151 -3.12 0.66 3.07
CA LEU A 151 -1.72 1.03 3.05
C LEU A 151 -1.28 1.45 1.66
N VAL A 152 -0.17 2.18 1.61
CA VAL A 152 0.54 2.51 0.37
C VAL A 152 1.98 2.06 0.47
N THR A 153 2.51 1.60 -0.65
CA THR A 153 3.92 1.29 -0.80
C THR A 153 4.62 2.27 -1.74
N THR A 154 5.78 2.81 -1.30
CA THR A 154 6.69 3.56 -2.18
C THR A 154 8.03 2.83 -2.33
N ASN A 155 8.83 3.23 -3.32
CA ASN A 155 10.21 2.81 -3.57
C ASN A 155 10.83 3.79 -4.61
N PRO A 156 12.16 3.78 -4.85
CA PRO A 156 12.78 4.73 -5.78
C PRO A 156 12.17 4.71 -7.21
N PRO A 157 11.92 3.54 -7.85
CA PRO A 157 11.17 3.50 -9.12
C PRO A 157 9.81 4.21 -9.08
N LEU A 158 9.02 4.00 -8.01
CA LEU A 158 7.71 4.63 -7.83
C LEU A 158 7.81 6.16 -7.66
N VAL A 159 8.82 6.64 -6.94
CA VAL A 159 9.09 8.08 -6.79
C VAL A 159 9.48 8.69 -8.14
N ASN A 160 10.30 7.99 -8.94
CA ASN A 160 10.63 8.43 -10.31
C ASN A 160 9.39 8.52 -11.20
N MET A 161 8.48 7.56 -11.13
CA MET A 161 7.23 7.61 -11.90
C MET A 161 6.36 8.79 -11.46
N ALA A 162 6.15 8.98 -10.15
CA ALA A 162 5.36 10.09 -9.64
C ALA A 162 5.91 11.46 -10.06
N ARG A 163 7.24 11.66 -10.02
CA ARG A 163 7.82 12.93 -10.47
C ARG A 163 7.71 13.16 -11.98
N LYS A 164 7.68 12.10 -12.78
CA LYS A 164 7.53 12.20 -14.24
C LYS A 164 6.08 12.49 -14.63
N ASP A 165 5.13 11.89 -13.92
CA ASP A 165 3.70 12.10 -14.13
C ASP A 165 3.25 13.54 -13.85
N ASP A 166 3.90 14.22 -12.88
CA ASP A 166 3.63 15.62 -12.54
C ASP A 166 4.92 16.44 -12.40
N ALA A 167 5.67 16.54 -13.49
CA ALA A 167 6.98 17.19 -13.50
C ALA A 167 6.92 18.66 -13.02
N ALA A 168 5.84 19.38 -13.32
CA ALA A 168 5.70 20.77 -12.92
C ALA A 168 5.63 20.92 -11.40
N HIS A 169 4.76 20.14 -10.74
CA HIS A 169 4.64 20.15 -9.27
C HIS A 169 5.94 19.73 -8.60
N TRP A 170 6.54 18.60 -9.02
CA TRP A 170 7.72 18.08 -8.36
C TRP A 170 8.98 18.93 -8.60
N ASN A 171 9.08 19.62 -9.74
CA ASN A 171 10.13 20.63 -9.95
C ASN A 171 9.99 21.82 -8.99
N ALA A 172 8.77 22.26 -8.71
CA ALA A 172 8.53 23.31 -7.72
C ALA A 172 8.90 22.84 -6.29
N VAL A 173 8.53 21.59 -5.93
CA VAL A 173 8.92 20.99 -4.66
C VAL A 173 10.45 20.88 -4.54
N LYS A 174 11.14 20.39 -5.58
CA LYS A 174 12.61 20.33 -5.64
C LYS A 174 13.24 21.71 -5.40
N ALA A 175 12.79 22.72 -6.12
CA ALA A 175 13.34 24.08 -5.99
C ALA A 175 13.14 24.65 -4.57
N ARG A 176 11.96 24.40 -3.97
CA ARG A 176 11.66 24.75 -2.58
C ARG A 176 12.60 24.04 -1.61
N LEU A 177 12.77 22.72 -1.72
CA LEU A 177 13.65 21.94 -0.84
C LEU A 177 15.11 22.42 -0.92
N ARG A 178 15.62 22.74 -2.12
CA ARG A 178 16.97 23.34 -2.28
C ARG A 178 17.09 24.70 -1.60
N THR A 179 16.03 25.50 -1.61
CA THR A 179 16.00 26.81 -0.94
C THR A 179 15.95 26.67 0.58
N GLU A 180 15.13 25.76 1.09
CA GLU A 180 14.96 25.50 2.53
C GLU A 180 16.17 24.76 3.15
N HIS A 181 16.90 23.97 2.35
CA HIS A 181 18.01 23.14 2.79
C HIS A 181 19.27 23.34 1.94
N PRO A 182 19.87 24.54 1.92
CA PRO A 182 20.99 24.86 1.02
C PRO A 182 22.28 24.08 1.31
N ALA A 183 22.40 23.50 2.51
CA ALA A 183 23.54 22.70 2.94
C ALA A 183 23.30 21.18 2.84
N ALA A 184 22.09 20.75 2.42
CA ALA A 184 21.78 19.33 2.28
C ALA A 184 22.57 18.70 1.12
N SER A 185 23.08 17.51 1.34
CA SER A 185 23.63 16.64 0.31
C SER A 185 22.55 16.19 -0.68
N SER A 186 22.95 15.68 -1.84
CA SER A 186 22.00 15.10 -2.81
C SER A 186 21.20 13.94 -2.22
N GLU A 187 21.81 13.11 -1.37
CA GLU A 187 21.10 12.02 -0.69
C GLU A 187 20.02 12.57 0.25
N GLU A 188 20.35 13.56 1.09
CA GLU A 188 19.36 14.19 1.97
C GLU A 188 18.22 14.87 1.19
N LEU A 189 18.53 15.52 0.05
CA LEU A 189 17.51 16.10 -0.83
C LEU A 189 16.59 15.03 -1.44
N VAL A 190 17.13 13.87 -1.84
CA VAL A 190 16.31 12.75 -2.31
C VAL A 190 15.43 12.17 -1.20
N SER A 191 15.96 12.02 0.01
CA SER A 191 15.19 11.54 1.17
C SER A 191 14.07 12.54 1.53
N LEU A 192 14.33 13.85 1.47
CA LEU A 192 13.30 14.89 1.66
C LEU A 192 12.26 14.90 0.54
N LEU A 193 12.67 14.79 -0.73
CA LEU A 193 11.74 14.68 -1.86
C LEU A 193 10.85 13.43 -1.74
N THR A 194 11.44 12.31 -1.35
CA THR A 194 10.70 11.06 -1.07
C THR A 194 9.72 11.23 0.09
N MET A 195 10.12 11.97 1.14
CA MET A 195 9.24 12.32 2.25
C MET A 195 8.03 13.13 1.78
N GLU A 196 8.20 14.08 0.87
CA GLU A 196 7.09 14.88 0.31
C GLU A 196 6.08 14.03 -0.49
N VAL A 197 6.56 13.06 -1.27
CA VAL A 197 5.70 12.06 -1.94
C VAL A 197 4.92 11.24 -0.92
N VAL A 198 5.59 10.79 0.15
CA VAL A 198 4.97 10.00 1.21
C VAL A 198 3.97 10.82 2.01
N LEU A 199 4.24 12.09 2.29
CA LEU A 199 3.37 12.97 3.08
C LEU A 199 1.98 13.12 2.46
N GLN A 200 1.87 13.20 1.14
CA GLN A 200 0.57 13.24 0.46
C GLN A 200 -0.26 11.98 0.77
N ASN A 201 0.38 10.80 0.70
CA ASN A 201 -0.28 9.53 1.01
C ASN A 201 -0.58 9.38 2.51
N CYS A 202 0.32 9.87 3.38
CA CYS A 202 0.14 9.82 4.82
C CYS A 202 -1.11 10.61 5.23
N ARG A 203 -1.31 11.81 4.66
CA ARG A 203 -2.49 12.65 4.91
C ARG A 203 -3.78 11.95 4.47
N GLU A 204 -3.79 11.31 3.30
CA GLU A 204 -4.97 10.57 2.82
C GLU A 204 -5.32 9.35 3.69
N LEU A 205 -4.31 8.63 4.21
CA LEU A 205 -4.51 7.47 5.08
C LEU A 205 -4.69 7.83 6.56
N ARG A 206 -4.43 9.08 6.94
CA ARG A 206 -4.44 9.51 8.34
C ARG A 206 -5.80 9.27 9.02
N PRO A 207 -6.96 9.54 8.39
CA PRO A 207 -8.24 9.26 9.04
C PRO A 207 -8.44 7.77 9.34
N ILE A 208 -7.93 6.86 8.50
CA ILE A 208 -7.97 5.40 8.76
C ILE A 208 -7.04 5.06 9.93
N TYR A 209 -5.84 5.64 9.97
CA TYR A 209 -4.91 5.43 11.07
C TYR A 209 -5.50 5.88 12.41
N GLU A 210 -6.13 7.05 12.45
CA GLU A 210 -6.79 7.59 13.65
C GLU A 210 -8.00 6.72 14.07
N ALA A 211 -8.91 6.40 13.15
CA ALA A 211 -10.11 5.61 13.42
C ALA A 211 -9.80 4.18 13.92
N THR A 212 -8.63 3.66 13.54
CA THR A 212 -8.17 2.31 13.90
C THR A 212 -7.12 2.30 15.01
N GLN A 213 -6.85 3.45 15.63
CA GLN A 213 -5.86 3.60 16.71
C GLN A 213 -4.47 3.05 16.32
N GLY A 214 -4.07 3.30 15.07
CA GLY A 214 -2.80 2.86 14.53
C GLY A 214 -2.75 1.38 14.13
N LYS A 215 -3.88 0.68 14.00
CA LYS A 215 -3.86 -0.69 13.47
C LYS A 215 -3.61 -0.71 11.96
N TYR A 216 -4.15 0.26 11.23
CA TYR A 216 -4.08 0.36 9.77
C TYR A 216 -3.72 1.79 9.33
N GLY A 217 -3.69 2.07 8.02
CA GLY A 217 -3.48 3.42 7.51
C GLY A 217 -2.01 3.80 7.34
N TYR A 218 -1.15 2.84 6.98
CA TYR A 218 0.30 3.03 6.93
C TYR A 218 0.84 3.35 5.53
N VAL A 219 1.83 4.23 5.45
CA VAL A 219 2.65 4.43 4.24
C VAL A 219 4.03 3.81 4.43
N ASN A 220 4.48 3.03 3.47
CA ASN A 220 5.78 2.37 3.49
C ASN A 220 6.81 3.22 2.75
N LEU A 221 7.67 3.94 3.48
CA LEU A 221 8.71 4.83 2.95
C LEU A 221 10.03 4.07 2.80
N GLN A 222 10.59 4.01 1.58
CA GLN A 222 11.88 3.35 1.36
C GLN A 222 13.08 4.28 1.52
N ILE A 223 14.05 3.83 2.33
CA ILE A 223 15.34 4.50 2.52
C ILE A 223 16.32 4.23 1.36
N ASN A 224 17.47 4.91 1.38
CA ASN A 224 18.47 4.83 0.33
C ASN A 224 18.96 3.37 0.09
N PRO A 225 18.76 2.79 -1.11
CA PRO A 225 19.16 1.41 -1.41
C PRO A 225 20.69 1.20 -1.49
N HIS A 226 21.48 2.27 -1.63
CA HIS A 226 22.96 2.18 -1.53
C HIS A 226 23.43 1.87 -0.11
N HIS A 227 22.61 2.16 0.91
CA HIS A 227 22.91 1.85 2.31
C HIS A 227 22.57 0.41 2.72
N SER A 228 22.11 -0.44 1.78
CA SER A 228 21.71 -1.83 2.03
C SER A 228 22.74 -2.72 2.75
N GLY A 229 24.04 -2.39 2.68
CA GLY A 229 25.11 -3.07 3.42
C GLY A 229 25.57 -2.37 4.70
N ASN A 230 24.93 -1.27 5.11
CA ASN A 230 25.35 -0.43 6.23
C ASN A 230 24.20 -0.19 7.21
N ALA A 231 24.18 -0.97 8.29
CA ALA A 231 23.12 -0.94 9.29
C ALA A 231 22.97 0.43 9.98
N VAL A 232 24.10 1.11 10.23
CA VAL A 232 24.15 2.39 10.95
C VAL A 232 23.51 3.48 10.10
N LYS A 233 23.95 3.62 8.84
CA LYS A 233 23.40 4.61 7.92
C LYS A 233 21.90 4.43 7.69
N MET A 234 21.45 3.18 7.52
CA MET A 234 20.02 2.90 7.36
C MET A 234 19.21 3.32 8.59
N ALA A 235 19.71 3.04 9.80
CA ALA A 235 19.00 3.40 11.02
C ALA A 235 18.99 4.92 11.26
N GLU A 236 20.10 5.61 11.00
CA GLU A 236 20.21 7.07 11.12
C GLU A 236 19.26 7.79 10.16
N GLU A 237 19.15 7.31 8.91
CA GLU A 237 18.20 7.87 7.94
C GLU A 237 16.74 7.67 8.39
N ILE A 238 16.40 6.49 8.92
CA ILE A 238 15.06 6.20 9.46
C ILE A 238 14.73 7.14 10.63
N GLU A 239 15.63 7.26 11.60
CA GLU A 239 15.43 8.07 12.80
C GLU A 239 15.25 9.55 12.43
N TRP A 240 16.09 10.06 11.51
CA TRP A 240 16.01 11.44 11.03
C TRP A 240 14.70 11.74 10.28
N LEU A 241 14.27 10.86 9.39
CA LEU A 241 12.98 11.03 8.69
C LEU A 241 11.79 10.89 9.64
N TYR A 242 11.85 9.96 10.59
CA TYR A 242 10.79 9.76 11.58
C TYR A 242 10.62 10.98 12.48
N GLU A 243 11.71 11.62 12.92
CA GLU A 243 11.67 12.85 13.69
C GLU A 243 10.98 13.99 12.92
N LYS A 244 11.33 14.19 11.64
CA LYS A 244 10.68 15.19 10.79
C LYS A 244 9.19 14.94 10.62
N LEU A 245 8.82 13.70 10.30
CA LEU A 245 7.42 13.31 10.13
C LEU A 245 6.64 13.46 11.43
N THR A 246 7.25 13.14 12.57
CA THR A 246 6.66 13.37 13.90
C THR A 246 6.37 14.86 14.11
N GLY A 247 7.31 15.74 13.72
CA GLY A 247 7.11 17.19 13.75
C GLY A 247 5.95 17.66 12.86
N VAL A 248 5.81 17.09 11.65
CA VAL A 248 4.72 17.44 10.71
C VAL A 248 3.35 17.05 11.26
N PHE A 249 3.23 15.87 11.89
CA PHE A 249 1.95 15.37 12.39
C PHE A 249 1.67 15.75 13.85
N GLY A 250 2.63 16.34 14.57
CA GLY A 250 2.51 16.65 16.00
C GLY A 250 2.32 15.41 16.87
N GLY A 251 2.79 14.24 16.43
CA GLY A 251 2.58 12.95 17.07
C GLY A 251 3.09 11.79 16.22
N THR A 252 2.77 10.55 16.60
CA THR A 252 3.22 9.36 15.89
C THR A 252 2.80 9.40 14.41
N PRO A 253 3.76 9.41 13.47
CA PRO A 253 3.45 9.39 12.05
C PRO A 253 3.00 8.00 11.62
N ASN A 254 2.08 7.93 10.66
CA ASN A 254 1.54 6.69 10.10
C ASN A 254 2.46 6.10 9.02
N VAL A 255 3.75 5.95 9.34
CA VAL A 255 4.77 5.42 8.43
C VAL A 255 5.44 4.17 8.97
N VAL A 256 5.85 3.31 8.05
CA VAL A 256 6.81 2.22 8.28
C VAL A 256 7.94 2.36 7.26
N PHE A 257 9.16 1.99 7.64
CA PHE A 257 10.33 2.20 6.78
C PHE A 257 10.73 0.93 6.05
N LYS A 258 10.82 1.01 4.72
CA LYS A 258 11.29 -0.10 3.91
C LYS A 258 12.80 -0.22 3.96
N ILE A 259 13.26 -1.35 4.49
CA ILE A 259 14.67 -1.77 4.52
C ILE A 259 14.82 -3.03 3.66
N PRO A 260 15.95 -3.26 3.00
CA PRO A 260 16.16 -4.46 2.20
C PRO A 260 16.33 -5.69 3.10
N GLY A 261 15.99 -6.89 2.62
CA GLY A 261 16.16 -8.16 3.31
C GLY A 261 17.61 -8.64 3.37
N THR A 262 18.57 -7.74 3.62
CA THR A 262 20.01 -8.03 3.71
C THR A 262 20.43 -8.37 5.14
N ARG A 263 21.61 -8.96 5.29
CA ARG A 263 22.22 -9.24 6.59
C ARG A 263 22.33 -7.99 7.45
N ALA A 264 22.88 -6.91 6.89
CA ALA A 264 23.08 -5.66 7.63
C ALA A 264 21.76 -5.05 8.12
N ALA A 265 20.68 -5.20 7.35
CA ALA A 265 19.38 -4.66 7.71
C ALA A 265 18.73 -5.37 8.92
N LEU A 266 19.17 -6.57 9.32
CA LEU A 266 18.72 -7.19 10.59
C LEU A 266 19.10 -6.31 11.79
N ASP A 267 20.30 -5.73 11.80
CA ASP A 267 20.75 -4.83 12.87
C ASP A 267 19.98 -3.50 12.83
N THR A 268 19.65 -3.00 11.63
CA THR A 268 18.76 -1.84 11.48
C THR A 268 17.37 -2.14 12.05
N ALA A 269 16.75 -3.25 11.63
CA ALA A 269 15.44 -3.66 12.11
C ALA A 269 15.42 -3.77 13.64
N LYS A 270 16.45 -4.40 14.22
CA LYS A 270 16.61 -4.55 15.67
C LYS A 270 16.71 -3.20 16.38
N ARG A 271 17.44 -2.23 15.82
CA ARG A 271 17.62 -0.89 16.39
C ARG A 271 16.32 -0.09 16.37
N VAL A 272 15.64 -0.02 15.24
CA VAL A 272 14.49 0.90 15.06
C VAL A 272 13.18 0.31 15.61
N THR A 273 12.96 -1.00 15.50
CA THR A 273 11.73 -1.63 16.03
C THR A 273 11.67 -1.57 17.55
N ARG A 274 12.80 -1.59 18.26
CA ARG A 274 12.85 -1.37 19.72
C ARG A 274 12.40 0.03 20.13
N GLN A 275 12.58 1.01 19.26
CA GLN A 275 12.10 2.38 19.45
C GLN A 275 10.62 2.55 19.09
N GLY A 276 9.95 1.47 18.67
CA GLY A 276 8.54 1.51 18.23
C GLY A 276 8.38 1.87 16.75
N ILE A 277 9.47 2.03 15.99
CA ILE A 277 9.43 2.38 14.57
C ILE A 277 9.28 1.10 13.74
N GLY A 278 8.18 0.99 13.00
CA GLY A 278 7.89 -0.17 12.15
C GLY A 278 8.76 -0.24 10.91
N VAL A 279 9.07 -1.46 10.48
CA VAL A 279 9.85 -1.72 9.27
C VAL A 279 9.08 -2.57 8.28
N THR A 280 9.35 -2.36 7.00
CA THR A 280 8.90 -3.21 5.91
C THR A 280 10.12 -3.82 5.25
N VAL A 281 10.37 -5.09 5.52
CA VAL A 281 11.49 -5.81 4.94
C VAL A 281 11.15 -6.08 3.48
N THR A 282 11.67 -5.25 2.58
CA THR A 282 11.53 -5.35 1.13
C THR A 282 12.74 -6.07 0.54
N VAL A 283 12.76 -6.38 -0.76
CA VAL A 283 13.87 -7.14 -1.37
C VAL A 283 14.12 -8.44 -0.58
N SER A 284 13.02 -9.09 -0.21
CA SER A 284 12.99 -10.41 0.42
C SER A 284 12.18 -11.37 -0.44
N PHE A 285 12.64 -12.61 -0.46
CA PHE A 285 12.23 -13.60 -1.46
C PHE A 285 12.16 -15.02 -0.91
N SER A 286 12.54 -15.23 0.36
CA SER A 286 12.75 -16.56 0.93
C SER A 286 12.14 -16.70 2.32
N VAL A 287 11.80 -17.93 2.68
CA VAL A 287 11.36 -18.30 4.03
C VAL A 287 12.42 -17.92 5.06
N ALA A 288 13.70 -18.19 4.77
CA ALA A 288 14.82 -17.87 5.67
C ALA A 288 14.89 -16.36 5.99
N GLN A 289 14.80 -15.49 4.98
CA GLN A 289 14.75 -14.04 5.20
C GLN A 289 13.53 -13.65 6.04
N HIS A 290 12.34 -14.16 5.72
CA HIS A 290 11.13 -13.85 6.48
C HIS A 290 11.27 -14.23 7.95
N LEU A 291 11.77 -15.43 8.26
CA LEU A 291 11.91 -15.89 9.64
C LEU A 291 12.98 -15.14 10.42
N ALA A 292 14.13 -14.85 9.81
CA ALA A 292 15.21 -14.11 10.47
C ALA A 292 14.76 -12.69 10.87
N PHE A 293 14.06 -11.99 9.98
CA PHE A 293 13.54 -10.67 10.28
C PHE A 293 12.34 -10.71 11.23
N ALA A 294 11.45 -11.69 11.09
CA ALA A 294 10.33 -11.86 12.01
C ALA A 294 10.83 -12.02 13.45
N GLU A 295 11.85 -12.85 13.69
CA GLU A 295 12.41 -13.03 15.03
C GLU A 295 12.88 -11.71 15.66
N VAL A 296 13.50 -10.84 14.87
CA VAL A 296 13.95 -9.52 15.33
C VAL A 296 12.77 -8.57 15.59
N ILE A 297 11.80 -8.52 14.67
CA ILE A 297 10.59 -7.69 14.76
C ILE A 297 9.76 -8.07 16.00
N GLU A 298 9.60 -9.37 16.25
CA GLU A 298 8.81 -9.89 17.37
C GLU A 298 9.43 -9.57 18.74
N GLN A 299 10.73 -9.30 18.79
CA GLN A 299 11.41 -8.80 19.99
C GLN A 299 11.33 -7.27 20.15
N GLY A 300 10.88 -6.56 19.11
CA GLY A 300 10.71 -5.11 19.09
C GLY A 300 9.36 -4.64 19.64
N ASN A 301 9.20 -3.31 19.70
CA ASN A 301 8.01 -2.61 20.20
C ASN A 301 7.15 -1.99 19.08
N ALA A 302 7.55 -2.16 17.82
CA ALA A 302 6.81 -1.62 16.69
C ALA A 302 5.42 -2.27 16.59
N PRO A 303 4.34 -1.48 16.44
CA PRO A 303 2.97 -2.00 16.39
C PRO A 303 2.66 -2.73 15.08
N CYS A 304 3.37 -2.38 14.01
CA CYS A 304 3.18 -2.93 12.68
C CYS A 304 4.54 -3.07 11.99
N SER A 305 4.79 -4.20 11.35
CA SER A 305 5.92 -4.42 10.46
C SER A 305 5.56 -5.47 9.41
N PHE A 306 6.22 -5.39 8.27
CA PHE A 306 5.88 -6.19 7.10
C PHE A 306 7.10 -6.97 6.59
N LEU A 307 6.83 -8.18 6.08
CA LEU A 307 7.79 -9.06 5.41
C LEU A 307 7.33 -9.19 3.96
N VAL A 308 8.02 -8.55 3.03
CA VAL A 308 7.56 -8.49 1.65
C VAL A 308 7.93 -9.76 0.90
N MET A 309 6.95 -10.39 0.26
CA MET A 309 7.24 -11.33 -0.81
C MET A 309 7.12 -10.62 -2.15
N MET A 310 8.23 -10.45 -2.87
CA MET A 310 8.22 -9.84 -4.20
C MET A 310 7.99 -10.90 -5.29
N ASN A 311 6.75 -11.35 -5.44
CA ASN A 311 6.36 -12.54 -6.22
C ASN A 311 7.01 -12.60 -7.61
N GLY A 312 6.65 -11.68 -8.51
CA GLY A 312 7.14 -11.73 -9.89
C GLY A 312 8.66 -11.57 -10.00
N ARG A 313 9.30 -10.87 -9.05
CA ARG A 313 10.76 -10.74 -9.04
C ARG A 313 11.48 -12.03 -8.59
N LEU A 314 10.78 -12.96 -7.96
CA LEU A 314 11.23 -14.34 -7.77
C LEU A 314 10.82 -15.25 -8.94
N ASP A 315 9.56 -15.20 -9.36
CA ASP A 315 9.01 -16.13 -10.35
C ASP A 315 9.73 -16.00 -11.70
N ASP A 316 10.05 -14.76 -12.13
CA ASP A 316 10.74 -14.49 -13.39
C ASP A 316 12.12 -15.18 -13.50
N PRO A 317 13.04 -15.07 -12.51
CA PRO A 317 14.31 -15.79 -12.58
C PRO A 317 14.17 -17.31 -12.37
N VAL A 318 13.20 -17.80 -11.57
CA VAL A 318 12.90 -19.24 -11.46
C VAL A 318 12.45 -19.78 -12.82
N GLN A 319 11.55 -19.09 -13.51
CA GLN A 319 11.11 -19.44 -14.86
C GLN A 319 12.31 -19.56 -15.82
N LYS A 320 13.20 -18.55 -15.83
CA LYS A 320 14.38 -18.55 -16.71
C LYS A 320 15.31 -19.72 -16.43
N GLU A 321 15.52 -20.07 -15.16
CA GLU A 321 16.34 -21.22 -14.78
C GLU A 321 15.71 -22.54 -15.25
N LEU A 322 14.41 -22.74 -14.99
CA LEU A 322 13.69 -23.93 -15.43
C LEU A 322 13.65 -24.07 -16.96
N GLN A 323 13.47 -22.96 -17.69
CA GLN A 323 13.56 -22.93 -19.16
C GLN A 323 14.96 -23.33 -19.65
N GLY A 324 16.02 -22.81 -19.01
CA GLY A 324 17.40 -23.18 -19.33
C GLY A 324 17.72 -24.66 -19.08
N LEU A 325 17.00 -25.29 -18.16
CA LEU A 325 17.07 -26.73 -17.88
C LEU A 325 16.17 -27.58 -18.81
N GLY A 326 15.47 -26.95 -19.75
CA GLY A 326 14.66 -27.64 -20.75
C GLY A 326 13.26 -28.07 -20.28
N LEU A 327 12.73 -27.49 -19.19
CA LEU A 327 11.38 -27.78 -18.72
C LEU A 327 10.33 -27.12 -19.65
N PRO A 328 9.47 -27.87 -20.37
CA PRO A 328 8.59 -27.30 -21.39
C PRO A 328 7.50 -26.37 -20.83
N ASP A 329 7.00 -26.65 -19.63
CA ASP A 329 5.92 -25.91 -18.94
C ASP A 329 6.45 -24.92 -17.89
N ALA A 330 7.73 -24.53 -17.98
CA ALA A 330 8.41 -23.68 -17.00
C ALA A 330 7.67 -22.39 -16.64
N ALA A 331 6.99 -21.75 -17.60
CA ALA A 331 6.23 -20.52 -17.35
C ALA A 331 5.01 -20.77 -16.45
N GLU A 332 4.27 -21.86 -16.65
CA GLU A 332 3.13 -22.21 -15.81
C GLU A 332 3.58 -22.72 -14.43
N VAL A 333 4.66 -23.50 -14.38
CA VAL A 333 5.25 -23.98 -13.13
C VAL A 333 5.73 -22.80 -12.27
N ALA A 334 6.46 -21.85 -12.85
CA ALA A 334 7.05 -20.74 -12.11
C ALA A 334 6.03 -19.80 -11.47
N LYS A 335 4.79 -19.71 -11.99
CA LYS A 335 3.70 -18.92 -11.37
C LYS A 335 3.40 -19.36 -9.93
N TRP A 336 3.76 -20.58 -9.56
CA TRP A 336 3.54 -21.15 -8.24
C TRP A 336 4.75 -21.04 -7.30
N GLY A 337 5.91 -20.58 -7.80
CA GLY A 337 7.14 -20.50 -7.00
C GLY A 337 6.96 -19.61 -5.78
N SER A 338 6.57 -18.35 -6.00
CA SER A 338 6.30 -17.40 -4.93
C SER A 338 5.14 -17.84 -4.04
N THR A 339 4.05 -18.37 -4.61
CA THR A 339 2.92 -18.92 -3.84
C THR A 339 3.36 -20.00 -2.85
N ALA A 340 4.22 -20.94 -3.28
CA ALA A 340 4.74 -21.99 -2.41
C ALA A 340 5.53 -21.41 -1.22
N ILE A 341 6.32 -20.37 -1.46
CA ILE A 341 7.11 -19.69 -0.44
C ILE A 341 6.23 -18.88 0.51
N VAL A 342 5.16 -18.23 0.01
CA VAL A 342 4.18 -17.54 0.84
C VAL A 342 3.49 -18.53 1.78
N HIS A 343 2.98 -19.64 1.25
CA HIS A 343 2.35 -20.70 2.04
C HIS A 343 3.29 -21.22 3.13
N ARG A 344 4.54 -21.52 2.75
CA ARG A 344 5.55 -22.02 3.69
C ARG A 344 5.90 -20.97 4.75
N SER A 345 6.13 -19.73 4.36
CA SER A 345 6.43 -18.62 5.28
C SER A 345 5.27 -18.42 6.26
N TYR A 346 4.04 -18.37 5.75
CA TYR A 346 2.84 -18.21 6.56
C TYR A 346 2.71 -19.31 7.62
N ALA A 347 2.88 -20.57 7.21
CA ALA A 347 2.82 -21.71 8.12
C ALA A 347 3.90 -21.64 9.22
N GLU A 348 5.14 -21.29 8.89
CA GLU A 348 6.22 -21.19 9.88
C GLU A 348 6.04 -19.98 10.82
N LEU A 349 5.55 -18.84 10.33
CA LEU A 349 5.21 -17.69 11.17
C LEU A 349 4.09 -18.04 12.16
N CYS A 350 3.03 -18.70 11.68
CA CYS A 350 1.93 -19.16 12.54
C CYS A 350 2.40 -20.17 13.58
N LYS A 351 3.24 -21.14 13.19
CA LYS A 351 3.83 -22.14 14.09
C LYS A 351 4.66 -21.51 15.22
N LYS A 352 5.34 -20.39 14.94
CA LYS A 352 6.10 -19.62 15.93
C LYS A 352 5.24 -18.72 16.81
N GLY A 353 3.94 -18.58 16.52
CA GLY A 353 3.01 -17.73 17.27
C GLY A 353 3.28 -16.24 17.08
N TYR A 354 3.87 -15.85 15.95
CA TYR A 354 4.21 -14.46 15.64
C TYR A 354 2.96 -13.64 15.30
N SER A 355 2.95 -12.38 15.73
CA SER A 355 1.75 -11.53 15.64
C SER A 355 2.01 -10.08 15.20
N LYS A 356 3.27 -9.67 15.07
CA LYS A 356 3.70 -8.32 14.65
C LYS A 356 4.34 -8.31 13.26
N SER A 357 4.63 -9.49 12.71
CA SER A 357 5.32 -9.68 11.42
C SER A 357 4.35 -10.15 10.34
N PHE A 358 3.81 -9.22 9.55
CA PHE A 358 2.79 -9.54 8.55
C PHE A 358 3.40 -9.76 7.16
N LEU A 359 2.96 -10.80 6.43
CA LEU A 359 3.37 -10.94 5.03
C LEU A 359 2.73 -9.83 4.18
N LEU A 360 3.52 -9.21 3.31
CA LEU A 360 3.09 -8.20 2.34
C LEU A 360 3.44 -8.67 0.92
N ILE A 361 2.44 -9.11 0.17
CA ILE A 361 2.61 -9.64 -1.19
C ILE A 361 2.68 -8.48 -2.18
N ALA A 362 3.74 -8.44 -2.98
CA ALA A 362 4.03 -7.36 -3.91
C ALA A 362 4.61 -7.90 -5.24
N SER A 363 4.85 -6.99 -6.20
CA SER A 363 5.38 -7.33 -7.53
C SER A 363 4.55 -8.38 -8.28
N LEU A 364 3.23 -8.18 -8.28
CA LEU A 364 2.28 -9.10 -8.91
C LEU A 364 2.44 -9.07 -10.44
N ARG A 365 2.30 -10.22 -11.08
CA ARG A 365 2.27 -10.35 -12.55
C ARG A 365 0.86 -10.54 -13.09
N GLY A 366 -0.01 -11.18 -12.31
CA GLY A 366 -1.42 -11.32 -12.66
C GLY A 366 -2.24 -11.90 -11.51
N PRO A 367 -3.51 -12.26 -11.78
CA PRO A 367 -4.48 -12.66 -10.76
C PRO A 367 -4.05 -13.84 -9.88
N TRP A 368 -3.30 -14.81 -10.43
CA TRP A 368 -2.84 -15.98 -9.70
C TRP A 368 -1.95 -15.63 -8.50
N ASN A 369 -1.22 -14.50 -8.55
CA ASN A 369 -0.44 -14.05 -7.40
C ASN A 369 -1.34 -13.56 -6.26
N ILE A 370 -2.53 -13.05 -6.56
CA ILE A 370 -3.53 -12.63 -5.58
C ILE A 370 -4.25 -13.87 -5.06
N ASP A 371 -4.85 -14.66 -5.96
CA ASP A 371 -5.62 -15.87 -5.63
C ASP A 371 -4.81 -16.84 -4.75
N GLY A 372 -3.55 -17.09 -5.11
CA GLY A 372 -2.67 -18.00 -4.37
C GLY A 372 -2.25 -17.52 -2.99
N CYS A 373 -2.44 -16.24 -2.65
CA CYS A 373 -2.01 -15.66 -1.37
C CYS A 373 -3.19 -15.23 -0.47
N LEU A 374 -4.42 -15.57 -0.84
CA LEU A 374 -5.59 -15.32 -0.01
C LEU A 374 -5.58 -16.22 1.23
N THR A 375 -5.79 -15.63 2.42
CA THR A 375 -5.80 -16.33 3.71
C THR A 375 -7.12 -16.12 4.45
N ASP A 376 -7.65 -17.17 5.06
CA ASP A 376 -8.69 -17.13 6.11
C ASP A 376 -8.10 -17.46 7.50
N GLY A 377 -6.78 -17.62 7.59
CA GLY A 377 -6.07 -17.99 8.80
C GLY A 377 -5.93 -16.83 9.80
N THR A 378 -5.26 -17.12 10.92
CA THR A 378 -5.18 -16.22 12.09
C THR A 378 -4.29 -14.99 11.86
N LEU A 379 -3.20 -15.14 11.11
CA LEU A 379 -2.33 -14.03 10.74
C LEU A 379 -2.85 -13.38 9.45
N PRO A 380 -2.95 -12.04 9.36
CA PRO A 380 -3.35 -11.40 8.13
C PRO A 380 -2.26 -11.49 7.05
N ILE A 381 -2.66 -11.62 5.80
CA ILE A 381 -1.81 -11.33 4.64
C ILE A 381 -2.22 -9.99 4.04
N PHE A 382 -1.23 -9.14 3.80
CA PHE A 382 -1.43 -7.90 3.08
C PHE A 382 -1.05 -8.08 1.61
N ILE A 383 -1.80 -7.50 0.69
CA ILE A 383 -1.52 -7.56 -0.75
C ILE A 383 -1.51 -6.13 -1.27
N THR A 384 -0.38 -5.70 -1.84
CA THR A 384 -0.26 -4.39 -2.51
C THR A 384 -0.14 -4.58 -4.01
N SER A 385 -0.92 -3.81 -4.77
CA SER A 385 -1.02 -3.96 -6.22
C SER A 385 -0.92 -2.62 -6.93
N PHE A 386 -0.30 -2.63 -8.10
CA PHE A 386 -0.41 -1.50 -9.02
C PHE A 386 -1.87 -1.33 -9.50
N PRO A 387 -2.26 -0.12 -9.94
CA PRO A 387 -3.62 0.13 -10.43
C PRO A 387 -4.03 -0.78 -11.61
N ASP A 388 -3.12 -1.08 -12.52
CA ASP A 388 -3.37 -1.97 -13.67
C ASP A 388 -3.65 -3.41 -13.22
N LYS A 389 -2.89 -3.94 -12.25
CA LYS A 389 -3.10 -5.28 -11.68
C LYS A 389 -4.41 -5.37 -10.90
N THR A 390 -4.79 -4.29 -10.23
CA THR A 390 -6.10 -4.18 -9.57
C THR A 390 -7.23 -4.21 -10.59
N ALA A 391 -7.10 -3.46 -11.70
CA ALA A 391 -8.07 -3.45 -12.78
C ALA A 391 -8.17 -4.81 -13.49
N GLU A 392 -7.03 -5.47 -13.74
CA GLU A 392 -6.98 -6.83 -14.30
C GLU A 392 -7.71 -7.84 -13.41
N TYR A 393 -7.55 -7.72 -12.09
CA TYR A 393 -8.23 -8.59 -11.14
C TYR A 393 -9.74 -8.32 -11.08
N ASP A 394 -10.15 -7.05 -11.12
CA ASP A 394 -11.55 -6.60 -11.12
C ASP A 394 -12.26 -6.80 -12.47
N ALA A 395 -11.55 -7.12 -13.55
CA ALA A 395 -12.10 -7.23 -14.91
C ALA A 395 -13.17 -8.33 -15.06
N GLN A 396 -13.19 -9.32 -14.15
CA GLN A 396 -14.18 -10.38 -14.10
C GLN A 396 -14.57 -10.67 -12.65
N GLN A 397 -15.81 -11.10 -12.41
CA GLN A 397 -16.23 -11.55 -11.08
C GLN A 397 -15.49 -12.83 -10.69
N ARG A 398 -15.04 -12.89 -9.43
CA ARG A 398 -14.25 -14.02 -8.92
C ARG A 398 -14.91 -14.68 -7.72
N GLU A 399 -14.73 -15.98 -7.64
CA GLU A 399 -14.88 -16.71 -6.38
C GLU A 399 -13.67 -16.41 -5.51
N ILE A 400 -13.91 -15.96 -4.28
CA ILE A 400 -12.86 -15.57 -3.35
C ILE A 400 -12.79 -16.67 -2.30
N ALA A 401 -11.70 -17.41 -2.31
CA ALA A 401 -11.44 -18.49 -1.37
C ALA A 401 -9.98 -18.44 -0.91
N SER A 402 -9.74 -18.85 0.33
CA SER A 402 -8.39 -19.06 0.81
C SER A 402 -7.88 -20.43 0.39
N HIS A 403 -6.61 -20.49 -0.01
CA HIS A 403 -5.88 -21.73 -0.27
C HIS A 403 -4.57 -21.79 0.53
N ILE A 404 -4.40 -20.94 1.54
CA ILE A 404 -3.11 -20.73 2.23
C ILE A 404 -2.60 -21.98 2.97
N THR A 405 -3.52 -22.84 3.40
CA THR A 405 -3.21 -24.10 4.12
C THR A 405 -3.22 -25.32 3.20
N GLU A 406 -3.61 -25.16 1.94
CA GLU A 406 -3.67 -26.27 0.99
C GLU A 406 -2.27 -26.65 0.54
N ALA A 407 -1.96 -27.95 0.57
CA ALA A 407 -0.70 -28.43 0.05
C ALA A 407 -0.68 -28.31 -1.47
N LEU A 408 0.37 -27.65 -2.00
CA LEU A 408 0.65 -27.68 -3.43
C LEU A 408 0.96 -29.11 -3.88
N SER A 409 0.67 -29.43 -5.15
CA SER A 409 0.87 -30.79 -5.65
C SER A 409 2.35 -31.20 -5.60
N GLU A 410 2.61 -32.46 -5.23
CA GLU A 410 3.98 -32.98 -5.18
C GLU A 410 4.69 -32.90 -6.54
N GLU A 411 3.95 -33.09 -7.64
CA GLU A 411 4.50 -32.97 -8.99
C GLU A 411 4.98 -31.55 -9.27
N LEU A 412 4.19 -30.55 -8.90
CA LEU A 412 4.54 -29.14 -9.07
C LEU A 412 5.76 -28.77 -8.24
N LEU A 413 5.80 -29.19 -6.96
CA LEU A 413 6.94 -28.95 -6.09
C LEU A 413 8.21 -29.61 -6.64
N LYS A 414 8.14 -30.87 -7.12
CA LYS A 414 9.29 -31.54 -7.77
C LYS A 414 9.79 -30.80 -9.01
N LYS A 415 8.88 -30.23 -9.82
CA LYS A 415 9.27 -29.41 -10.99
C LYS A 415 9.97 -28.12 -10.56
N LEU A 416 9.42 -27.40 -9.58
CA LEU A 416 10.00 -26.19 -9.00
C LEU A 416 11.37 -26.46 -8.36
N GLU A 417 11.51 -27.60 -7.67
CA GLU A 417 12.75 -28.04 -7.03
C GLU A 417 13.90 -28.28 -8.00
N HIS A 418 13.70 -28.30 -9.33
CA HIS A 418 14.83 -28.28 -10.27
C HIS A 418 15.56 -26.93 -10.27
N SER A 419 14.87 -25.83 -9.95
CA SER A 419 15.45 -24.50 -9.81
C SER A 419 16.25 -24.38 -8.52
N GLN A 420 17.53 -24.02 -8.59
CA GLN A 420 18.33 -23.70 -7.42
C GLN A 420 17.76 -22.50 -6.67
N ILE A 421 17.30 -21.48 -7.40
CA ILE A 421 16.72 -20.26 -6.83
C ILE A 421 15.50 -20.62 -5.97
N PHE A 422 14.63 -21.48 -6.48
CA PHE A 422 13.46 -21.94 -5.74
C PHE A 422 13.88 -22.75 -4.50
N ARG A 423 14.80 -23.71 -4.61
CA ARG A 423 15.26 -24.52 -3.46
C ARG A 423 15.81 -23.64 -2.34
N GLN A 424 16.63 -22.64 -2.68
CA GLN A 424 17.18 -21.67 -1.74
C GLN A 424 16.09 -20.84 -1.06
N ALA A 425 15.07 -20.42 -1.82
CA ALA A 425 14.01 -19.58 -1.30
C ALA A 425 12.96 -20.33 -0.46
N TYR A 426 12.65 -21.57 -0.84
CA TYR A 426 11.56 -22.37 -0.25
C TYR A 426 11.96 -23.08 1.04
N ALA A 427 13.17 -23.61 1.13
CA ALA A 427 13.61 -24.31 2.34
C ALA A 427 13.80 -23.33 3.51
N VAL A 428 13.37 -23.76 4.71
CA VAL A 428 13.50 -22.96 5.96
C VAL A 428 14.96 -22.55 6.21
N GLU A 429 15.89 -23.48 5.98
CA GLU A 429 17.34 -23.27 6.10
C GLU A 429 18.01 -23.18 4.70
N GLY A 430 17.25 -22.74 3.69
CA GLY A 430 17.72 -22.69 2.30
C GLY A 430 18.77 -21.60 2.01
N LEU A 431 18.86 -20.60 2.89
CA LEU A 431 19.84 -19.53 2.86
C LEU A 431 20.32 -19.23 4.28
N ALA A 432 21.63 -19.21 4.49
CA ALA A 432 22.21 -18.64 5.69
C ALA A 432 22.09 -17.10 5.65
N VAL A 433 22.09 -16.48 6.83
CA VAL A 433 22.00 -15.01 6.95
C VAL A 433 23.13 -14.31 6.19
N GLU A 434 24.31 -14.92 6.15
CA GLU A 434 25.50 -14.46 5.43
C GLU A 434 25.31 -14.43 3.91
N ASP A 435 24.38 -15.22 3.38
CA ASP A 435 24.12 -15.37 1.95
C ASP A 435 22.93 -14.53 1.45
N PHE A 436 22.23 -13.81 2.33
CA PHE A 436 21.08 -12.98 1.93
C PHE A 436 21.47 -11.94 0.86
N ASP A 437 22.63 -11.31 1.03
CA ASP A 437 23.10 -10.22 0.16
C ASP A 437 23.55 -10.74 -1.21
N SER A 438 23.97 -12.00 -1.30
CA SER A 438 24.44 -12.66 -2.53
C SER A 438 23.34 -13.42 -3.27
N PHE A 439 22.16 -13.58 -2.65
CA PHE A 439 21.05 -14.28 -3.27
C PHE A 439 20.59 -13.58 -4.57
N LEU A 440 20.51 -14.32 -5.67
CA LEU A 440 20.36 -13.75 -7.01
C LEU A 440 19.17 -12.76 -7.16
N PRO A 441 17.95 -13.06 -6.66
CA PRO A 441 16.83 -12.11 -6.70
C PRO A 441 17.10 -10.81 -5.91
N VAL A 442 17.83 -10.89 -4.79
CA VAL A 442 18.24 -9.73 -3.97
C VAL A 442 19.20 -8.86 -4.77
N VAL A 443 20.26 -9.44 -5.32
CA VAL A 443 21.26 -8.71 -6.11
C VAL A 443 20.60 -7.99 -7.29
N LYS A 444 19.81 -8.70 -8.11
CA LYS A 444 19.13 -8.11 -9.28
C LYS A 444 18.20 -6.96 -8.90
N THR A 445 17.46 -7.12 -7.81
CA THR A 445 16.48 -6.11 -7.39
C THR A 445 17.16 -4.89 -6.79
N LEU A 446 18.19 -5.07 -5.95
CA LEU A 446 18.97 -3.94 -5.41
C LEU A 446 19.66 -3.15 -6.50
N THR A 447 20.24 -3.81 -7.51
CA THR A 447 20.84 -3.12 -8.65
C THR A 447 19.82 -2.20 -9.33
N SER A 448 18.66 -2.74 -9.71
CA SER A 448 17.58 -1.95 -10.33
C SER A 448 17.08 -0.80 -9.45
N PHE A 449 17.00 -1.00 -8.13
CA PHE A 449 16.59 0.04 -7.19
C PHE A 449 17.64 1.14 -7.04
N ARG A 450 18.93 0.79 -7.02
CA ARG A 450 20.05 1.74 -6.98
C ARG A 450 20.10 2.57 -8.27
N GLU A 451 19.95 1.95 -9.44
CA GLU A 451 19.87 2.67 -10.72
C GLU A 451 18.73 3.69 -10.73
N SER A 452 17.55 3.32 -10.21
CA SER A 452 16.43 4.27 -10.08
C SER A 452 16.72 5.38 -9.06
N TYR A 453 17.44 5.06 -7.98
CA TYR A 453 17.83 6.05 -6.99
C TYR A 453 18.88 7.03 -7.55
N ASP A 454 19.82 6.56 -8.38
CA ASP A 454 20.81 7.40 -9.05
C ASP A 454 20.13 8.42 -9.98
N GLU A 455 19.05 8.02 -10.67
CA GLU A 455 18.23 8.96 -11.46
C GLU A 455 17.59 10.07 -10.58
N LEU A 456 17.24 9.76 -9.33
CA LEU A 456 16.75 10.78 -8.39
C LEU A 456 17.87 11.71 -7.92
N ILE A 457 19.08 11.18 -7.73
CA ILE A 457 20.26 11.97 -7.38
C ILE A 457 20.57 12.98 -8.50
N GLU A 458 20.60 12.53 -9.76
CA GLU A 458 20.78 13.40 -10.92
C GLU A 458 19.69 14.47 -10.96
N TYR A 459 18.43 14.07 -10.79
CA TYR A 459 17.28 14.97 -10.81
C TYR A 459 17.34 16.09 -9.76
N VAL A 460 17.83 15.81 -8.53
CA VAL A 460 17.93 16.84 -7.48
C VAL A 460 19.17 17.75 -7.63
N GLN A 461 20.16 17.31 -8.41
CA GLN A 461 21.38 18.08 -8.70
C GLN A 461 21.13 19.14 -9.80
N GLU A 462 20.35 18.78 -10.82
CA GLU A 462 19.79 19.72 -11.81
C GLU A 462 19.01 20.85 -11.14
#